data_AF-A0A934L4Q1-F1
#
_entry.id   AF-A0A934L4Q1-F1
#
_cell.length_a   1.000
_cell.length_b   1.000
_cell.length_c   1.000
_cell.angle_alpha   90.00
_cell.angle_beta   90.00
_cell.angle_gamma   90.00
#
_symmetry.space_group_name_H-M   'P 1'
#
loop_
_entity.id
_entity.type
_entity.pdbx_description
1 polymer ?
#
loop_
_entity_poly.entity_id
_entity_poly.type
_entity_poly.pdbx_seq_one_letter_code
_entity_poly.pdbx_strand_id
1 'polypeptide(L)'
;MTFREDMTGVSAEIIDALGEGASYDDGTGSRGITVVFDPPVLGVNPYTGEAVNTAPVAFAKTGDVPAAKHKDALTVAGVAYEILKAENDGHGMTTLTLNKL
;
A
#
# COMPACT_ATOMS: atom_id res chain seq x y z
N MET A 1 -2.51 -17.94 -24.36
CA MET A 1 -1.59 -17.41 -23.35
C MET A 1 -1.34 -15.95 -23.70
N THR A 2 -2.03 -15.06 -23.02
CA THR A 2 -2.09 -13.64 -23.38
C THR A 2 -1.09 -12.90 -22.51
N PHE A 3 -0.15 -12.16 -23.10
CA PHE A 3 0.91 -11.38 -22.43
C PHE A 3 0.44 -10.49 -21.24
N ARG A 4 -0.87 -10.27 -21.10
CA ARG A 4 -1.49 -9.51 -20.00
C ARG A 4 -1.53 -10.26 -18.66
N GLU A 5 -1.62 -11.59 -18.66
CA GLU A 5 -1.56 -12.39 -17.42
C GLU A 5 -0.13 -12.39 -16.83
N ASP A 6 0.87 -12.33 -17.71
CA ASP A 6 2.29 -12.29 -17.35
C ASP A 6 2.63 -10.99 -16.58
N MET A 7 2.15 -9.83 -17.03
CA MET A 7 2.46 -8.54 -16.38
C MET A 7 1.80 -8.36 -15.00
N THR A 8 0.66 -8.99 -14.74
CA THR A 8 0.04 -9.02 -13.40
C THR A 8 0.75 -9.98 -12.45
N GLY A 9 1.40 -11.02 -12.98
CA GLY A 9 2.28 -11.90 -12.21
C GLY A 9 3.57 -11.17 -11.80
N VAL A 10 4.16 -10.42 -12.73
CA VAL A 10 5.40 -9.68 -12.47
C VAL A 10 5.22 -8.58 -11.42
N SER A 11 4.11 -7.83 -11.42
CA SER A 11 3.85 -6.84 -10.36
C SER A 11 3.69 -7.49 -8.99
N ALA A 12 3.07 -8.67 -8.94
CA ALA A 12 2.91 -9.43 -7.71
C ALA A 12 4.24 -10.03 -7.20
N GLU A 13 5.13 -10.45 -8.09
CA GLU A 13 6.49 -10.91 -7.76
C GLU A 13 7.40 -9.76 -7.34
N ILE A 14 7.25 -8.55 -7.90
CA ILE A 14 8.00 -7.37 -7.48
C ILE A 14 7.62 -6.94 -6.06
N ILE A 15 6.33 -6.99 -5.71
CA ILE A 15 5.90 -6.76 -4.32
C ILE A 15 6.46 -7.83 -3.40
N ASP A 16 6.58 -9.09 -3.85
CA ASP A 16 7.17 -10.15 -3.02
C ASP A 16 8.70 -9.98 -2.84
N ALA A 17 9.39 -9.48 -3.87
CA ALA A 17 10.84 -9.30 -3.87
C ALA A 17 11.33 -7.98 -3.24
N LEU A 18 10.53 -6.91 -3.31
CA LEU A 18 10.88 -5.55 -2.85
C LEU A 18 9.93 -4.99 -1.79
N GLY A 19 8.77 -5.63 -1.60
CA GLY A 19 7.82 -5.21 -0.59
C GLY A 19 8.25 -5.63 0.80
N GLU A 20 7.72 -4.93 1.79
CA GLU A 20 7.94 -5.21 3.18
C GLU A 20 6.76 -6.03 3.74
N GLY A 21 7.09 -6.92 4.68
CA GLY A 21 6.08 -7.65 5.43
C GLY A 21 5.22 -6.68 6.24
N ALA A 22 3.92 -6.73 6.01
CA ALA A 22 2.93 -5.95 6.72
C ALA A 22 1.84 -6.85 7.31
N SER A 23 1.14 -6.34 8.30
CA SER A 23 -0.03 -6.99 8.89
C SER A 23 -1.24 -6.12 8.64
N TYR A 24 -2.19 -6.63 7.86
CA TYR A 24 -3.46 -5.97 7.60
C TYR A 24 -4.53 -6.53 8.53
N ASP A 25 -5.30 -5.63 9.16
CA ASP A 25 -6.42 -5.96 10.04
C ASP A 25 -7.68 -5.25 9.58
N ASP A 26 -8.68 -6.05 9.17
CA ASP A 26 -9.97 -5.58 8.66
C ASP A 26 -11.07 -5.48 9.76
N GLY A 27 -10.66 -5.64 11.03
CA GLY A 27 -11.53 -5.72 12.20
C GLY A 27 -12.12 -7.11 12.46
N THR A 28 -11.94 -8.07 11.55
CA THR A 28 -12.32 -9.49 11.77
C THR A 28 -11.13 -10.38 12.12
N GLY A 29 -9.91 -9.89 11.90
CA GLY A 29 -8.65 -10.54 12.25
C GLY A 29 -7.47 -9.97 11.47
N SER A 30 -6.27 -10.17 12.01
CA SER A 30 -5.03 -9.72 11.37
C SER A 30 -4.47 -10.80 10.44
N ARG A 31 -4.02 -10.40 9.25
CA ARG A 31 -3.37 -11.27 8.27
C ARG A 31 -2.04 -10.68 7.80
N GLY A 32 -1.03 -11.53 7.65
CA GLY A 32 0.25 -11.13 7.07
C GLY A 32 0.11 -10.96 5.57
N ILE A 33 0.51 -9.79 5.07
CA ILE A 33 0.50 -9.44 3.64
C ILE A 33 1.86 -8.81 3.28
N THR A 34 2.17 -8.79 2.00
CA THR A 34 3.36 -8.07 1.51
C THR A 34 2.91 -6.80 0.80
N VAL A 35 3.49 -5.66 1.17
CA VAL A 35 3.14 -4.36 0.59
C VAL A 35 4.38 -3.57 0.24
N VAL A 36 4.32 -2.78 -0.83
CA VAL A 36 5.33 -1.77 -1.12
C VAL A 36 4.93 -0.50 -0.39
N PHE A 37 5.69 -0.11 0.63
CA PHE A 37 5.41 1.08 1.43
C PHE A 37 6.21 2.28 0.94
N ASP A 38 5.50 3.35 0.61
CA ASP A 38 6.02 4.67 0.29
C ASP A 38 5.90 5.56 1.54
N PRO A 39 7.02 5.89 2.21
CA PRO A 39 7.01 6.69 3.42
C PRO A 39 6.58 8.13 3.12
N PRO A 40 6.01 8.84 4.11
CA PRO A 40 5.60 10.22 3.91
C PRO A 40 6.85 11.09 3.67
N VAL A 41 6.81 11.90 2.62
CA VAL A 41 7.87 12.87 2.33
C VAL A 41 7.44 14.20 2.92
N LEU A 42 8.18 14.63 3.94
CA LEU A 42 8.15 15.99 4.46
C LEU A 42 9.39 16.70 3.94
N GLY A 43 9.19 17.56 2.96
CA GLY A 43 10.28 18.25 2.30
C GLY A 43 9.87 19.60 1.78
N VAL A 44 10.86 20.36 1.34
CA VAL A 44 10.64 21.56 0.54
C VAL A 44 11.04 21.18 -0.87
N ASN A 45 10.15 21.41 -1.84
CA ASN A 45 10.50 21.23 -3.24
C ASN A 45 11.68 22.17 -3.54
N PRO A 46 12.87 21.64 -3.90
CA PRO A 46 14.06 22.47 -4.08
C PRO A 46 13.95 23.44 -5.27
N TYR A 47 12.96 23.25 -6.14
CA TYR A 47 12.73 24.10 -7.31
C TYR A 47 11.63 25.14 -7.12
N THR A 48 10.59 24.84 -6.32
CA THR A 48 9.45 25.76 -6.12
C THR A 48 9.39 26.37 -4.72
N GLY A 49 10.16 25.85 -3.76
CA GLY A 49 10.12 26.30 -2.36
C GLY A 49 8.85 25.90 -1.61
N GLU A 50 7.96 25.11 -2.23
CA GLU A 50 6.71 24.66 -1.63
C GLU A 50 6.96 23.52 -0.64
N ALA A 51 6.28 23.56 0.50
CA ALA A 51 6.24 22.45 1.43
C ALA A 51 5.50 21.28 0.77
N VAL A 52 6.21 20.20 0.47
CA VAL A 52 5.65 18.94 0.03
C VAL A 52 5.37 18.11 1.28
N ASN A 53 4.10 17.79 1.49
CA ASN A 53 3.66 16.86 2.50
C ASN A 53 2.86 15.77 1.78
N THR A 54 3.48 14.64 1.53
CA THR A 54 2.79 13.46 1.02
C THR A 54 2.37 12.57 2.18
N ALA A 55 1.11 12.16 2.17
CA ALA A 55 0.63 11.12 3.08
C ALA A 55 1.36 9.80 2.78
N PRO A 56 1.60 8.94 3.78
CA PRO A 56 2.16 7.61 3.52
C PRO A 56 1.22 6.82 2.61
N VAL A 57 1.79 6.08 1.67
CA VAL A 57 1.02 5.24 0.73
C VAL A 57 1.57 3.82 0.79
N ALA A 58 0.70 2.82 0.75
CA ALA A 58 1.11 1.43 0.56
C ALA A 58 0.43 0.83 -0.67
N PHE A 59 1.18 0.04 -1.43
CA PHE A 59 0.66 -0.72 -2.56
C PHE A 59 0.58 -2.19 -2.16
N ALA A 60 -0.63 -2.72 -2.16
CA ALA A 60 -0.92 -4.11 -1.81
C ALA A 60 -1.56 -4.82 -3.01
N LYS A 61 -1.47 -6.15 -3.05
CA LYS A 61 -2.22 -6.94 -4.04
C LYS A 61 -3.71 -6.86 -3.69
N THR A 62 -4.56 -6.63 -4.68
CA THR A 62 -6.01 -6.57 -4.48
C THR A 62 -6.57 -7.85 -3.87
N GLY A 63 -5.95 -9.01 -4.15
CA GLY A 63 -6.34 -10.30 -3.57
C GLY A 63 -6.06 -10.41 -2.06
N ASP A 64 -5.05 -9.71 -1.55
CA ASP A 64 -4.70 -9.68 -0.12
C ASP A 64 -5.58 -8.70 0.66
N VAL A 65 -6.00 -7.61 -0.01
CA VAL A 65 -6.86 -6.56 0.53
C VAL A 65 -8.17 -6.38 -0.27
N PRO A 66 -8.98 -7.44 -0.46
CA PRO A 66 -10.15 -7.38 -1.34
C PRO A 66 -11.27 -6.50 -0.78
N ALA A 67 -11.24 -6.22 0.53
CA ALA A 67 -12.24 -5.45 1.25
C ALA A 67 -11.63 -4.29 2.06
N ALA A 68 -10.43 -3.80 1.67
CA ALA A 68 -9.82 -2.65 2.35
C ALA A 68 -10.78 -1.46 2.35
N LYS A 69 -11.06 -0.98 3.56
CA LYS A 69 -12.00 0.12 3.82
C LYS A 69 -11.34 1.16 4.73
N HIS A 70 -11.97 2.33 4.76
CA HIS A 70 -11.58 3.39 5.66
C HIS A 70 -11.62 2.91 7.11
N LYS A 71 -10.58 3.24 7.90
CA LYS A 71 -10.34 2.84 9.30
C LYS A 71 -9.81 1.43 9.55
N ASP A 72 -9.51 0.68 8.50
CA ASP A 72 -8.75 -0.57 8.69
C ASP A 72 -7.33 -0.26 9.17
N ALA A 73 -6.74 -1.19 9.92
CA ALA A 73 -5.40 -1.02 10.43
C ALA A 73 -4.39 -1.78 9.55
N LEU A 74 -3.28 -1.12 9.24
CA LEU A 74 -2.15 -1.70 8.54
C LEU A 74 -0.89 -1.47 9.36
N THR A 75 -0.21 -2.53 9.75
CA THR A 75 1.07 -2.44 10.44
C THR A 75 2.18 -2.75 9.46
N VAL A 76 3.05 -1.80 9.17
CA VAL A 76 4.20 -1.98 8.27
C VAL A 76 5.47 -1.77 9.08
N ALA A 77 6.41 -2.71 9.04
CA ALA A 77 7.67 -2.65 9.79
C ALA A 77 7.49 -2.34 11.29
N GLY A 78 6.39 -2.81 11.90
CA GLY A 78 6.06 -2.58 13.31
C GLY A 78 5.42 -1.21 13.62
N VAL A 79 5.18 -0.37 12.61
CA VAL A 79 4.46 0.90 12.76
C VAL A 79 3.01 0.71 12.34
N ALA A 80 2.07 1.10 13.21
CA ALA A 80 0.64 1.03 12.93
C ALA A 80 0.18 2.25 12.12
N TYR A 81 -0.60 1.99 11.09
CA TYR A 81 -1.22 2.97 10.22
C TYR A 81 -2.72 2.67 10.10
N GLU A 82 -3.51 3.73 9.92
CA GLU A 82 -4.92 3.65 9.56
C GLU A 82 -5.07 3.85 8.06
N ILE A 83 -5.89 3.04 7.40
CA ILE A 83 -6.24 3.23 6.00
C ILE A 83 -7.26 4.37 5.88
N LEU A 84 -6.85 5.45 5.22
CA LEU A 84 -7.71 6.58 4.89
C LEU A 84 -8.53 6.29 3.64
N LYS A 85 -7.89 5.73 2.60
CA LYS A 85 -8.51 5.48 1.29
C LYS A 85 -7.89 4.24 0.66
N ALA A 86 -8.71 3.44 0.00
CA ALA A 86 -8.28 2.30 -0.79
C ALA A 86 -8.77 2.49 -2.23
N GLU A 87 -7.86 2.49 -3.19
CA GLU A 87 -8.16 2.62 -4.63
C GLU A 87 -7.62 1.41 -5.37
N ASN A 88 -8.53 0.63 -5.93
CA ASN A 88 -8.19 -0.51 -6.77
C ASN A 88 -7.97 -0.03 -8.21
N ASP A 89 -6.81 -0.36 -8.77
CA ASP A 89 -6.43 -0.01 -10.14
C ASP A 89 -7.12 -0.90 -11.19
N GLY A 90 -7.85 -1.94 -10.77
CA GLY A 90 -8.52 -2.89 -11.67
C GLY A 90 -7.57 -3.90 -12.32
N HIS A 91 -6.26 -3.73 -12.12
CA HIS A 91 -5.21 -4.61 -12.62
C HIS A 91 -4.55 -5.48 -11.53
N GLY A 92 -5.18 -5.59 -10.35
CA GLY A 92 -4.73 -6.48 -9.27
C GLY A 92 -3.85 -5.81 -8.20
N MET A 93 -3.70 -4.49 -8.26
CA MET A 93 -3.09 -3.68 -7.21
C MET A 93 -4.11 -2.73 -6.58
N THR A 94 -4.01 -2.57 -5.27
CA THR A 94 -4.78 -1.61 -4.49
C THR A 94 -3.81 -0.64 -3.84
N THR A 95 -3.99 0.65 -4.13
CA THR A 95 -3.29 1.75 -3.50
C THR A 95 -4.02 2.12 -2.21
N LEU A 96 -3.30 2.07 -1.09
CA LEU A 96 -3.80 2.38 0.24
C LEU A 96 -3.16 3.70 0.68
N THR A 97 -3.95 4.76 0.80
CA THR A 97 -3.51 5.98 1.49
C THR A 97 -3.61 5.75 2.98
N LEU A 98 -2.53 6.00 3.70
CA LEU A 98 -2.38 5.68 5.10
C LEU A 98 -2.29 6.97 5.94
N ASN A 99 -2.67 6.85 7.21
CA ASN A 99 -2.39 7.83 8.25
C ASN A 99 -1.63 7.15 9.38
N LYS A 100 -0.54 7.75 9.85
CA LYS A 100 0.22 7.18 10.97
C LYS A 100 -0.57 7.37 12.26
N LEU A 101 -0.67 6.31 13.08
CA LEU A 101 -1.26 6.33 14.42
C LEU A 101 -0.23 6.71 15.49
#